data_AF-T0ZCX4-F1
#
_entry.id   AF-T0ZCX4-F1
#
_cell.length_a   1.000
_cell.length_b   1.000
_cell.length_c   1.000
_cell.angle_alpha   90.00
_cell.angle_beta   90.00
_cell.angle_gamma   90.00
#
_symmetry.space_group_name_H-M   'P 1'
#
loop_
_entity.id
_entity.type
_entity.pdbx_description
1 polymer ?
#
loop_
_entity_poly.entity_id
_entity_poly.type
_entity_poly.pdbx_seq_one_letter_code
_entity_poly.pdbx_strand_id
1 'polypeptide(L)'
;MVSTFQFSPEPIDPAALRGALADPACGGYASFEGWVRDCNDGREVQRLEYEAFEALAVKEGERIIAEAIERFGITRAACVHRLGTLGIGEMAVWVGAS
;
A
#
# COMPACT_ATOMS: atom_id res chain seq x y z
N MET A 1 -0.37 10.45 16.10
CA MET A 1 -0.70 9.12 15.54
C MET A 1 0.25 8.88 14.38
N VAL A 2 0.75 7.66 14.23
CA VAL A 2 1.49 7.27 13.01
C VAL A 2 0.44 7.15 11.90
N SER A 3 0.68 7.77 10.74
CA SER A 3 -0.25 7.71 9.60
C SER A 3 -0.47 6.27 9.16
N THR A 4 -1.72 5.88 8.89
CA THR A 4 -2.04 4.53 8.39
C THR A 4 -1.88 4.44 6.87
N PHE A 5 -1.93 5.57 6.16
CA PHE A 5 -1.68 5.66 4.72
C PHE A 5 -0.53 6.63 4.44
N GLN A 6 0.41 6.24 3.60
CA GLN A 6 1.50 7.14 3.18
C GLN A 6 1.96 6.90 1.75
N PHE A 7 2.55 7.94 1.16
CA PHE A 7 3.29 7.81 -0.08
C PHE A 7 4.77 7.53 0.19
N SER A 8 5.43 6.88 -0.76
CA SER A 8 6.89 6.73 -0.79
C SER A 8 7.42 7.14 -2.17
N PRO A 9 8.49 7.94 -2.26
CA PRO A 9 9.22 8.12 -3.52
C PRO A 9 10.17 6.93 -3.80
N GLU A 10 10.52 6.17 -2.76
CA GLU A 10 11.47 5.06 -2.81
C GLU A 10 10.76 3.69 -2.95
N PRO A 11 11.48 2.63 -3.38
CA PRO A 11 10.98 1.26 -3.36
C PRO A 11 10.41 0.85 -2.00
N ILE A 12 9.27 0.17 -2.02
CA ILE A 12 8.58 -0.29 -0.82
C ILE A 12 9.31 -1.53 -0.26
N ASP A 13 9.64 -1.51 1.03
CA ASP A 13 10.14 -2.68 1.76
C ASP A 13 8.99 -3.39 2.50
N PRO A 14 8.39 -4.44 1.91
CA PRO A 14 7.27 -5.16 2.53
C PRO A 14 7.67 -5.89 3.82
N ALA A 15 8.94 -6.27 3.99
CA ALA A 15 9.38 -6.97 5.18
C ALA A 15 9.42 -6.04 6.40
N ALA A 16 9.93 -4.82 6.22
CA ALA A 16 9.89 -3.79 7.25
C ALA A 16 8.44 -3.43 7.63
N LEU A 17 7.57 -3.26 6.63
CA LEU A 17 6.15 -2.92 6.86
C LEU A 17 5.38 -4.04 7.55
N ARG A 18 5.61 -5.31 7.17
CA ARG A 18 5.10 -6.47 7.92
C ARG A 18 5.56 -6.44 9.37
N GLY A 19 6.84 -6.14 9.62
CA GLY A 19 7.39 -6.03 10.97
C GLY A 19 6.67 -4.97 11.82
N ALA A 20 6.31 -3.83 11.23
CA ALA A 20 5.55 -2.78 11.90
C ALA A 20 4.10 -3.19 12.26
N LEU A 21 3.51 -4.10 11.50
CA LEU A 21 2.18 -4.66 11.77
C LEU A 21 2.20 -5.87 12.72
N ALA A 22 3.38 -6.40 13.09
CA ALA A 22 3.43 -7.51 14.03
C ALA A 22 2.86 -7.10 15.41
N ASP A 23 1.91 -7.88 15.92
CA ASP A 23 1.30 -7.68 17.23
C ASP A 23 1.04 -9.03 17.90
N PRO A 24 1.48 -9.27 19.15
CA PRO A 24 1.23 -10.52 19.87
C PRO A 24 -0.25 -10.87 20.05
N ALA A 25 -1.16 -9.90 19.96
CA ALA A 25 -2.61 -10.14 20.00
C ALA A 25 -3.17 -10.71 18.68
N CYS A 26 -2.40 -10.66 17.59
CA CYS A 26 -2.85 -11.06 16.26
C CYS A 26 -2.34 -12.47 15.91
N GLY A 27 -3.26 -13.37 15.58
CA GLY A 27 -2.94 -14.75 15.16
C GLY A 27 -2.64 -14.90 13.67
N GLY A 28 -2.81 -13.84 12.89
CA GLY A 28 -2.69 -13.86 11.43
C GLY A 28 -2.21 -12.54 10.86
N TYR A 29 -1.76 -12.61 9.62
CA TYR A 29 -1.34 -11.45 8.84
C TYR A 29 -1.70 -11.71 7.38
N ALA A 30 -2.24 -10.69 6.72
CA ALA A 30 -2.49 -10.72 5.29
C ALA A 30 -1.91 -9.46 4.64
N SER A 31 -1.37 -9.61 3.45
CA SER A 31 -0.94 -8.50 2.62
C SER A 31 -1.38 -8.63 1.18
N PHE A 32 -1.50 -7.47 0.54
CA PHE A 32 -1.68 -7.33 -0.88
C PHE A 32 -0.56 -6.45 -1.43
N GLU A 33 -0.01 -6.84 -2.57
CA GLU A 33 1.00 -6.10 -3.31
C GLU A 33 0.53 -5.89 -4.74
N GLY A 34 0.52 -4.63 -5.18
CA GLY A 34 0.27 -4.28 -6.57
C GLY A 34 1.59 -4.06 -7.29
N TRP A 35 1.87 -4.87 -8.31
CA TRP A 35 3.08 -4.77 -9.12
C TRP A 35 2.77 -4.26 -10.53
N VAL A 36 3.71 -3.53 -11.12
CA VAL A 36 3.62 -3.09 -12.50
C VAL A 36 3.67 -4.31 -13.44
N ARG A 37 2.61 -4.51 -14.23
CA ARG A 37 2.51 -5.57 -15.24
C ARG A 37 3.01 -5.08 -16.60
N ASP A 38 3.47 -6.01 -17.42
CA ASP A 38 3.99 -5.77 -18.78
C ASP A 38 2.91 -5.53 -19.85
N CYS A 39 1.63 -5.67 -19.50
CA CYS A 39 0.51 -5.50 -20.41
C CYS A 39 -0.69 -4.79 -19.78
N ASN A 40 -1.29 -3.88 -20.53
CA ASN A 40 -2.56 -3.25 -20.20
C ASN A 40 -3.41 -3.05 -21.47
N ASP A 41 -4.66 -3.54 -21.45
CA ASP A 41 -5.61 -3.44 -22.57
C ASP A 41 -5.04 -3.91 -23.93
N GLY A 42 -4.30 -5.02 -23.91
CA GLY A 42 -3.66 -5.60 -25.09
C GLY A 42 -2.44 -4.83 -25.61
N ARG A 43 -1.96 -3.82 -24.88
CA ARG A 43 -0.76 -3.04 -25.21
C ARG A 43 0.37 -3.37 -24.26
N GLU A 44 1.58 -3.39 -24.81
CA GLU A 44 2.81 -3.51 -24.02
C GLU A 44 3.02 -2.26 -23.14
N VAL A 45 3.39 -2.49 -21.90
CA VAL A 45 3.72 -1.46 -20.91
C VAL A 45 5.23 -1.51 -20.69
N GLN A 46 5.88 -0.34 -20.73
CA GLN A 46 7.31 -0.23 -20.41
C GLN A 46 7.51 0.19 -18.95
N ARG A 47 6.64 1.07 -18.45
CA ARG A 47 6.65 1.62 -17.10
C ARG A 47 5.30 2.29 -16.81
N LEU A 48 5.06 2.62 -15.55
CA LEU A 48 3.96 3.48 -15.10
C LEU A 48 4.53 4.73 -14.41
N GLU A 49 3.79 5.83 -14.50
CA GLU A 49 4.08 7.08 -13.80
C GLU A 49 2.92 7.34 -12.83
N TYR A 50 3.23 7.42 -11.54
CA TYR A 50 2.26 7.62 -10.47
C TYR A 50 2.40 9.02 -9.89
N GLU A 51 1.31 9.79 -9.96
CA GLU A 51 1.19 11.12 -9.38
C GLU A 51 -0.02 11.18 -8.45
N ALA A 52 0.02 12.07 -7.46
CA ALA A 52 -1.08 12.27 -6.54
C ALA A 52 -1.19 13.72 -6.08
N PHE A 53 -2.43 14.18 -5.85
CA PHE A 53 -2.66 15.30 -4.95
C PHE A 53 -2.59 14.77 -3.51
N GLU A 54 -1.38 14.74 -2.95
CA GLU A 54 -1.04 13.95 -1.77
C GLU A 54 -1.98 14.21 -0.58
N ALA A 55 -2.27 15.48 -0.28
CA ALA A 55 -3.10 15.85 0.87
C ALA A 55 -4.51 15.22 0.81
N LEU A 56 -5.12 15.17 -0.38
CA LEU A 56 -6.43 14.56 -0.55
C LEU A 56 -6.34 13.03 -0.51
N ALA A 57 -5.35 12.47 -1.19
CA ALA A 57 -5.20 11.01 -1.27
C ALA A 57 -4.83 10.38 0.07
N VAL A 58 -3.99 11.04 0.89
CA VAL A 58 -3.71 10.62 2.27
C VAL A 58 -5.00 10.60 3.10
N LYS A 59 -5.79 11.69 3.05
CA LYS A 59 -7.06 11.78 3.78
C LYS A 59 -8.03 10.66 3.41
N GLU A 60 -8.20 10.38 2.11
CA GLU A 60 -9.09 9.32 1.66
C GLU A 60 -8.53 7.92 1.98
N GLY A 61 -7.21 7.72 1.87
CA GLY A 61 -6.55 6.48 2.24
C GLY A 61 -6.70 6.16 3.72
N GLU A 62 -6.49 7.15 4.60
CA GLU A 62 -6.72 7.01 6.04
C GLU A 62 -8.17 6.67 6.35
N ARG A 63 -9.14 7.31 5.66
CA ARG A 63 -10.57 7.02 5.81
C ARG A 63 -10.88 5.56 5.46
N ILE A 64 -10.37 5.07 4.33
CA ILE A 64 -10.58 3.67 3.89
C ILE A 64 -10.01 2.68 4.90
N ILE A 65 -8.80 2.95 5.43
CA ILE A 65 -8.17 2.05 6.42
C ILE A 65 -8.96 2.06 7.73
N ALA A 66 -9.41 3.24 8.19
CA ALA A 66 -10.25 3.34 9.39
C ALA A 66 -11.56 2.55 9.22
N GLU A 67 -12.23 2.69 8.07
CA GLU A 67 -13.44 1.92 7.75
C GLU A 67 -13.18 0.41 7.72
N ALA A 68 -12.04 -0.03 7.17
CA ALA A 68 -11.67 -1.44 7.17
C ALA A 68 -11.41 -1.96 8.59
N ILE A 69 -10.70 -1.19 9.42
CA ILE A 69 -10.45 -1.51 10.83
C ILE A 69 -11.77 -1.70 11.57
N GLU A 70 -12.69 -0.74 11.45
CA GLU A 70 -13.99 -0.79 12.12
C GLU A 70 -14.84 -1.96 11.60
N ARG A 71 -14.95 -2.11 10.27
CA ARG A 71 -15.83 -3.10 9.63
C ARG A 71 -15.39 -4.54 9.89
N PHE A 72 -14.09 -4.79 9.94
CA PHE A 72 -13.54 -6.14 10.00
C PHE A 72 -12.89 -6.49 11.34
N GLY A 73 -12.81 -5.53 12.29
CA GLY A 73 -12.18 -5.74 13.59
C GLY A 73 -10.68 -5.98 13.50
N ILE A 74 -10.00 -5.32 12.56
CA ILE A 74 -8.55 -5.46 12.34
C ILE A 74 -7.80 -4.73 13.46
N THR A 75 -6.73 -5.33 13.99
CA THR A 75 -5.95 -4.70 15.07
C THR A 75 -4.99 -3.64 14.51
N ARG A 76 -4.29 -3.97 13.42
CA ARG A 76 -3.40 -3.02 12.73
C ARG A 76 -3.56 -3.16 11.23
N ALA A 77 -3.65 -2.02 10.54
CA ALA A 77 -3.63 -1.97 9.09
C ALA A 77 -2.85 -0.75 8.62
N ALA A 78 -2.15 -0.89 7.49
CA ALA A 78 -1.43 0.19 6.86
C ALA A 78 -1.38 0.02 5.34
N CYS A 79 -1.19 1.13 4.63
CA CYS A 79 -0.99 1.18 3.20
C CYS A 79 0.17 2.11 2.85
N VAL A 80 1.01 1.66 1.93
CA VAL A 80 2.05 2.48 1.31
C VAL A 80 1.85 2.44 -0.19
N HIS A 81 1.76 3.61 -0.82
CA HIS A 81 1.71 3.74 -2.27
C HIS A 81 2.97 4.45 -2.78
N ARG A 82 3.61 3.92 -3.81
CA ARG A 82 4.79 4.55 -4.42
C ARG A 82 4.38 5.60 -5.45
N LEU A 83 5.07 6.72 -5.46
CA LEU A 83 4.94 7.77 -6.47
C LEU A 83 6.16 7.79 -7.40
N GLY A 84 6.02 8.44 -8.54
CA GLY A 84 7.07 8.56 -9.55
C GLY A 84 7.03 7.45 -10.59
N THR A 85 8.18 7.21 -11.22
CA THR A 85 8.31 6.27 -12.34
C THR A 85 8.66 4.87 -11.82
N LEU A 86 7.86 3.89 -12.22
CA LEU A 86 8.04 2.48 -11.87
C LEU A 86 8.09 1.61 -13.13
N GLY A 87 9.14 0.82 -13.26
CA GLY A 87 9.31 -0.22 -14.28
C GLY A 87 8.52 -1.50 -13.96
N ILE A 88 8.51 -2.42 -14.93
CA ILE A 88 7.86 -3.73 -14.81
C ILE A 88 8.38 -4.51 -13.60
N GLY A 89 7.46 -5.10 -12.83
CA GLY A 89 7.76 -5.87 -11.62
C GLY A 89 7.97 -5.03 -10.37
N GLU A 90 8.11 -3.70 -10.48
CA GLU A 90 8.22 -2.85 -9.29
C GLU A 90 6.87 -2.75 -8.55
N MET A 91 6.94 -2.64 -7.23
CA MET A 91 5.76 -2.53 -6.37
C MET A 91 5.25 -1.09 -6.34
N ALA A 92 4.01 -0.92 -6.82
CA ALA A 92 3.29 0.35 -6.82
C ALA A 92 2.55 0.58 -5.51
N VAL A 93 2.00 -0.46 -4.90
CA VAL A 93 1.23 -0.35 -3.66
C VAL A 93 1.40 -1.60 -2.80
N TRP A 94 1.45 -1.39 -1.49
CA TRP A 94 1.38 -2.43 -0.48
C TRP A 94 0.27 -2.10 0.51
N VAL A 95 -0.51 -3.10 0.89
CA VAL A 95 -1.50 -3.02 1.97
C VAL A 95 -1.26 -4.22 2.89
N GLY A 96 -1.22 -3.98 4.20
CA GLY A 96 -1.11 -5.05 5.19
C GLY A 96 -2.15 -4.91 6.29
N ALA A 97 -2.57 -6.05 6.85
CA ALA A 97 -3.47 -6.14 7.99
C ALA A 97 -3.09 -7.30 8.90
N SER A 98 -3.20 -7.10 10.22
CA SER A 98 -2.97 -8.08 11.28
C SER A 98 -4.03 -7.98 12.36
#